data_AF-A0A0L0H637-F1
#
_entry.id   AF-A0A0L0H637-F1
#
_cell.length_a   1.000
_cell.length_b   1.000
_cell.length_c   1.000
_cell.angle_alpha   90.00
_cell.angle_beta   90.00
_cell.angle_gamma   90.00
#
_symmetry.space_group_name_H-M   'P 1'
#
loop_
_entity.id
_entity.type
_entity.pdbx_description
1 polymer ?
#
loop_
_entity_poly.entity_id
_entity_poly.type
_entity_poly.pdbx_seq_one_letter_code
_entity_poly.pdbx_strand_id
1 'polypeptide(L)'
;MVYDGYCDAWFTGSIKAHNPTLGTGLIISSNGNIITSVNTNGNVNITPNGALQVAGGVGISKNLYCGGSLYSNNLKVATESYVGSAIANKQTSSPLLDSISGLAISANSFIVGSSATSFSTKTIEEVKSILGITNVDLSGKQNASPLLSTLAAMSPMSNMFLMGDDVQGFTLTNDIKVRSILNIVDYSSDITSLQGSIATLQTSLSSKQDTISSSTALSTGTLVVNDITDSTSAITGALQVKGGAGIAKKLWVSGAQMTVQNTNYSVGQTNTLMFSHAMQNICSIQSYLPGSNNVDLNFYVGQNNASIQSMSLNGATGNAYFDRDVIIGNTSVNALRSIQVKNVDTGTNACSILYLTASGGSSVLFMNGSNRSVDGAQNCLTLRNDVGALRLQSQGAKGIYVYPNTGNVVVESTTPALSSTTGALVVAGGLAVGAHVISGGNLYANTAVYANGQKCATEQWVSTQVQAFPKIQVFKMLTKDVITTGSGTKTFYVSTAGRALIRYTINLHGTNNAGGMLNVYLGTNAGSMPSVFSSDFNYNAGVNRTVYASFIVSGLVPDVAYFTNFSAVNAAPDTSADVTIIEITELGA
;
A
#
# COMPACT_ATOMS: atom_id res chain seq x y z
N MET A 1 39.78 -47.59 55.84
CA MET A 1 40.89 -48.57 55.85
C MET A 1 40.70 -49.39 57.12
N VAL A 2 40.51 -50.70 57.15
CA VAL A 2 41.08 -51.79 56.35
C VAL A 2 40.03 -52.90 56.11
N TYR A 3 40.31 -53.67 55.05
CA TYR A 3 39.58 -54.73 54.37
C TYR A 3 39.82 -56.12 55.01
N ASP A 4 38.83 -57.01 54.86
CA ASP A 4 38.83 -58.49 54.83
C ASP A 4 39.47 -59.38 55.93
N GLY A 5 38.77 -60.48 56.23
CA GLY A 5 39.41 -61.71 56.69
C GLY A 5 38.48 -62.63 57.48
N TYR A 6 38.20 -63.81 56.93
CA TYR A 6 37.56 -64.94 57.63
C TYR A 6 38.17 -65.12 59.02
N CYS A 7 37.35 -64.96 60.05
CA CYS A 7 37.73 -65.26 61.42
C CYS A 7 37.43 -66.74 61.70
N ASP A 8 38.45 -67.57 61.59
CA ASP A 8 38.40 -68.91 62.18
C ASP A 8 38.49 -68.78 63.70
N ALA A 9 37.33 -68.81 64.35
CA ALA A 9 37.23 -68.77 65.79
C ALA A 9 37.35 -70.19 66.35
N TRP A 10 38.56 -70.55 66.79
CA TRP A 10 38.82 -71.81 67.48
C TRP A 10 38.45 -71.67 68.96
N PHE A 11 37.29 -72.18 69.34
CA PHE A 11 36.88 -72.26 70.73
C PHE A 11 37.31 -73.61 71.32
N THR A 12 38.31 -73.60 72.18
CA THR A 12 38.74 -74.78 72.95
C THR A 12 37.92 -74.86 74.25
N GLY A 13 36.62 -75.16 74.12
CA GLY A 13 35.73 -75.27 75.27
C GLY A 13 34.26 -75.45 74.89
N SER A 14 33.41 -75.76 75.87
CA SER A 14 31.97 -75.88 75.65
C SER A 14 31.35 -74.52 75.34
N ILE A 15 30.82 -74.35 74.12
CA ILE A 15 29.99 -73.19 73.77
C ILE A 15 28.56 -73.47 74.28
N LYS A 16 28.16 -72.80 75.37
CA LYS A 16 26.77 -72.82 75.86
C LYS A 16 26.07 -71.52 75.44
N ALA A 17 25.25 -71.58 74.39
CA ALA A 17 24.36 -70.48 74.05
C ALA A 17 23.14 -70.51 74.98
N HIS A 18 23.13 -69.67 76.03
CA HIS A 18 21.98 -69.54 76.93
C HIS A 18 21.53 -68.07 76.97
N ASN A 19 20.39 -67.78 76.34
CA ASN A 19 19.69 -66.51 76.47
C ASN A 19 18.37 -66.77 77.24
N PRO A 20 18.23 -66.33 78.51
CA PRO A 20 17.07 -66.68 79.33
C PRO A 20 15.77 -65.93 78.98
N THR A 21 15.80 -64.94 78.08
CA THR A 21 14.65 -64.04 77.86
C THR A 21 13.99 -64.12 76.49
N LEU A 22 14.62 -64.71 75.47
CA LEU A 22 14.01 -64.94 74.16
C LEU A 22 14.58 -66.24 73.58
N GLY A 23 13.70 -67.20 73.25
CA GLY A 23 14.04 -68.55 72.85
C GLY A 23 14.70 -68.67 71.48
N THR A 24 15.91 -68.16 71.31
CA THR A 24 16.74 -68.38 70.12
C THR A 24 18.05 -69.06 70.49
N GLY A 25 18.16 -70.33 70.12
CA GLY A 25 19.37 -71.15 70.26
C GLY A 25 20.40 -70.88 69.16
N LEU A 26 21.52 -71.60 69.22
CA LEU A 26 22.57 -71.56 68.20
C LEU A 26 22.02 -71.98 66.82
N ILE A 27 22.04 -71.08 65.84
CA ILE A 27 21.71 -71.38 64.44
C ILE A 27 23.03 -71.64 63.69
N ILE A 28 23.20 -72.86 63.17
CA ILE A 28 24.33 -73.23 62.31
C ILE A 28 23.81 -73.32 60.87
N SER A 29 24.09 -72.31 60.06
CA SER A 29 23.79 -72.32 58.61
C SER A 29 25.05 -72.70 57.84
N SER A 30 25.22 -73.99 57.50
CA SER A 30 26.36 -74.46 56.70
C SER A 30 25.94 -74.83 55.28
N ASN A 31 26.71 -74.39 54.28
CA ASN A 31 26.61 -74.91 52.90
C ASN A 31 27.33 -76.26 52.72
N GLY A 32 28.00 -76.75 53.77
CA GLY A 32 28.71 -78.04 53.81
C GLY A 32 28.24 -78.93 54.97
N ASN A 33 28.99 -80.00 55.23
CA ASN A 33 28.64 -80.98 56.26
C ASN A 33 28.84 -80.42 57.67
N ILE A 34 27.88 -80.71 58.56
CA ILE A 34 28.05 -80.56 60.00
C ILE A 34 28.54 -81.91 60.55
N ILE A 35 29.78 -81.96 61.05
CA ILE A 35 30.39 -83.19 61.57
C ILE A 35 30.53 -83.07 63.08
N THR A 36 29.85 -83.96 63.82
CA THR A 36 30.05 -84.14 65.26
C THR A 36 31.05 -85.28 65.48
N SER A 37 32.32 -84.98 65.75
CA SER A 37 33.31 -86.00 66.08
C SER A 37 33.35 -86.22 67.59
N VAL A 38 32.79 -87.34 68.05
CA VAL A 38 32.94 -87.82 69.43
C VAL A 38 33.58 -89.20 69.36
N ASN A 39 34.78 -89.35 69.93
CA ASN A 39 35.54 -90.59 69.90
C ASN A 39 35.04 -91.57 70.99
N THR A 40 33.85 -92.10 70.79
CA THR A 40 33.34 -93.25 71.58
C THR A 40 32.69 -94.25 70.63
N ASN A 41 33.45 -95.26 70.20
CA ASN A 41 33.03 -96.38 69.36
C ASN A 41 32.11 -97.40 70.08
N GLY A 42 31.13 -96.94 70.85
CA GLY A 42 30.13 -97.79 71.51
C GLY A 42 28.81 -97.80 70.75
N ASN A 43 28.25 -98.96 70.43
CA ASN A 43 26.93 -99.09 69.81
C ASN A 43 25.84 -98.74 70.84
N VAL A 44 25.22 -97.56 70.73
CA VAL A 44 24.28 -97.03 71.73
C VAL A 44 22.83 -97.26 71.28
N ASN A 45 22.12 -98.19 71.93
CA ASN A 45 20.70 -98.52 71.64
C ASN A 45 19.70 -97.82 72.59
N ILE A 46 20.14 -96.85 73.41
CA ILE A 46 19.32 -96.11 74.39
C ILE A 46 19.75 -94.63 74.52
N THR A 47 18.82 -93.74 74.85
CA THR A 47 18.92 -92.29 74.60
C THR A 47 19.79 -91.38 75.50
N PRO A 48 20.62 -91.77 76.50
CA PRO A 48 21.44 -90.76 77.18
C PRO A 48 22.87 -90.59 76.62
N ASN A 49 23.34 -91.46 75.70
CA ASN A 49 24.79 -91.57 75.42
C ASN A 49 25.18 -91.42 73.93
N GLY A 50 24.28 -90.96 73.06
CA GLY A 50 24.58 -90.74 71.64
C GLY A 50 25.40 -89.47 71.38
N ALA A 51 26.21 -89.45 70.30
CA ALA A 51 27.06 -88.31 69.92
C ALA A 51 26.27 -87.05 69.50
N LEU A 52 25.05 -87.23 68.99
CA LEU A 52 24.08 -86.15 68.73
C LEU A 52 22.78 -86.49 69.48
N GLN A 53 22.45 -85.71 70.51
CA GLN A 53 21.20 -85.84 71.27
C GLN A 53 20.33 -84.62 71.02
N VAL A 54 19.10 -84.84 70.58
CA VAL A 54 18.10 -83.80 70.36
C VAL A 54 16.95 -84.07 71.30
N ALA A 55 16.73 -83.18 72.27
CA ALA A 55 15.69 -83.34 73.29
C ALA A 55 14.25 -83.15 72.75
N GLY A 56 14.12 -82.72 71.49
CA GLY A 56 12.86 -82.59 70.76
C GLY A 56 12.82 -83.43 69.48
N GLY A 57 11.88 -83.13 68.60
CA GLY A 57 11.79 -83.78 67.29
C GLY A 57 12.93 -83.36 66.35
N VAL A 58 13.44 -84.32 65.57
CA VAL A 58 14.36 -84.05 64.46
C VAL A 58 13.55 -83.98 63.17
N GLY A 59 13.45 -82.80 62.57
CA GLY A 59 12.85 -82.63 61.24
C GLY A 59 13.88 -82.87 60.14
N ILE A 60 13.64 -83.83 59.25
CA ILE A 60 14.48 -84.09 58.07
C ILE A 60 13.59 -83.86 56.84
N SER A 61 13.85 -82.80 56.08
CA SER A 61 12.99 -82.41 54.96
C SER A 61 13.09 -83.36 53.75
N LYS A 62 14.09 -84.24 53.71
CA LYS A 62 14.27 -85.27 52.68
C LYS A 62 14.49 -86.63 53.36
N ASN A 63 15.28 -87.51 52.76
CA ASN A 63 15.49 -88.86 53.26
C ASN A 63 16.50 -88.90 54.41
N LEU A 64 16.26 -89.81 55.37
CA LEU A 64 17.24 -90.21 56.38
C LEU A 64 17.93 -91.51 55.92
N TYR A 65 19.22 -91.42 55.63
CA TYR A 65 20.05 -92.61 55.37
C TYR A 65 20.83 -92.97 56.63
N CYS A 66 20.52 -94.13 57.23
CA CYS A 66 21.27 -94.70 58.34
C CYS A 66 22.01 -95.95 57.88
N GLY A 67 23.31 -96.05 58.17
CA GLY A 67 24.10 -97.24 57.83
C GLY A 67 23.72 -98.50 58.63
N GLY A 68 22.97 -98.32 59.73
CA GLY A 68 22.51 -99.39 60.63
C GLY A 68 20.98 -99.49 60.70
N SER A 69 20.49 -100.17 61.74
CA SER A 69 19.05 -100.33 61.98
C SER A 69 18.40 -99.07 62.58
N LEU A 70 17.18 -98.79 62.18
CA LEU A 70 16.37 -97.68 62.72
C LEU A 70 15.44 -98.22 63.82
N TYR A 71 15.51 -97.63 65.01
CA TYR A 71 14.70 -98.01 66.17
C TYR A 71 13.76 -96.87 66.56
N SER A 72 12.51 -97.20 66.86
CA SER A 72 11.51 -96.28 67.42
C SER A 72 10.94 -96.92 68.70
N ASN A 73 11.03 -96.24 69.84
CA ASN A 73 10.63 -96.78 71.15
C ASN A 73 11.22 -98.18 71.44
N ASN A 74 12.53 -98.35 71.19
CA ASN A 74 13.27 -99.62 71.33
C ASN A 74 12.80 -100.78 70.41
N LEU A 75 11.90 -100.51 69.46
CA LEU A 75 11.47 -101.49 68.45
C LEU A 75 12.17 -101.23 67.13
N LYS A 76 12.74 -102.27 66.53
CA LYS A 76 13.35 -102.19 65.20
C LYS A 76 12.25 -102.00 64.16
N VAL A 77 12.32 -100.93 63.39
CA VAL A 77 11.37 -100.65 62.32
C VAL A 77 11.62 -101.64 61.16
N ALA A 78 10.58 -102.36 60.75
CA ALA A 78 10.69 -103.44 59.76
C ALA A 78 10.94 -102.91 58.34
N THR A 79 11.85 -103.57 57.61
CA THR A 79 12.07 -103.35 56.17
C THR A 79 11.49 -104.52 55.37
N GLU A 80 11.23 -104.33 54.07
CA GLU A 80 10.60 -105.34 53.19
C GLU A 80 11.28 -106.72 53.26
N SER A 81 12.60 -106.77 53.46
CA SER A 81 13.37 -108.01 53.58
C SER A 81 13.08 -108.82 54.86
N TYR A 82 12.60 -108.20 55.95
CA TYR A 82 12.26 -108.89 57.20
C TYR A 82 10.88 -109.59 57.15
N VAL A 83 9.95 -109.07 56.34
CA VAL A 83 8.56 -109.57 56.27
C VAL A 83 8.46 -110.90 55.52
N GLY A 84 9.26 -111.11 54.46
CA GLY A 84 9.22 -112.32 53.64
C GLY A 84 9.71 -113.60 54.35
N SER A 85 10.70 -113.50 55.24
CA SER A 85 11.27 -114.66 55.93
C SER A 85 10.41 -115.14 57.12
N ALA A 86 9.60 -114.26 57.71
CA ALA A 86 8.72 -114.58 58.84
C ALA A 86 7.42 -115.29 58.43
N ILE A 87 6.92 -115.07 57.20
CA ILE A 87 5.66 -115.63 56.70
C ILE A 87 5.82 -117.11 56.28
N ALA A 88 6.93 -117.47 55.63
CA ALA A 88 7.16 -118.84 55.13
C ALA A 88 7.27 -119.90 56.26
N ASN A 89 7.77 -119.52 57.44
CA ASN A 89 7.95 -120.45 58.56
C ASN A 89 6.68 -120.70 59.39
N LYS A 90 5.58 -119.94 59.18
CA LYS A 90 4.32 -120.14 59.92
C LYS A 90 3.26 -120.95 59.15
N GLN A 91 3.45 -121.19 57.85
CA GLN A 91 2.46 -121.85 56.99
C GLN A 91 2.49 -123.39 57.10
N THR A 92 3.60 -123.98 57.55
CA THR A 92 3.82 -125.44 57.65
C THR A 92 3.51 -126.06 59.01
N SER A 93 2.82 -125.36 59.93
CA SER A 93 2.53 -125.88 61.29
C SER A 93 1.03 -125.88 61.70
N SER A 94 0.07 -125.72 60.78
CA SER A 94 -1.38 -125.70 61.09
C SER A 94 -2.15 -126.87 60.42
N PRO A 95 -2.75 -127.81 61.20
CA PRO A 95 -3.53 -128.94 60.68
C PRO A 95 -4.79 -128.54 59.89
N LEU A 96 -5.39 -127.38 60.19
CA LEU A 96 -6.58 -126.88 59.49
C LEU A 96 -6.25 -126.36 58.09
N LEU A 97 -5.07 -125.75 57.92
CA LEU A 97 -4.59 -125.25 56.63
C LEU A 97 -4.13 -126.38 55.71
N ASP A 98 -3.61 -127.48 56.27
CA ASP A 98 -3.31 -128.70 55.53
C ASP A 98 -4.60 -129.30 54.90
N SER A 99 -5.68 -129.41 55.68
CA SER A 99 -6.96 -129.96 55.20
C SER A 99 -7.61 -129.15 54.07
N ILE A 100 -7.43 -127.83 54.03
CA ILE A 100 -7.97 -126.96 52.97
C ILE A 100 -7.05 -126.95 51.73
N SER A 101 -5.73 -127.05 51.92
CA SER A 101 -4.76 -126.95 50.82
C SER A 101 -4.77 -128.13 49.83
N GLY A 102 -5.32 -129.29 50.23
CA GLY A 102 -5.43 -130.50 49.39
C GLY A 102 -6.80 -130.75 48.75
N LEU A 103 -7.82 -129.89 48.97
CA LEU A 103 -9.17 -130.09 48.43
C LEU A 103 -9.27 -129.66 46.95
N ALA A 104 -9.69 -130.58 46.06
CA ALA A 104 -10.02 -130.27 44.68
C ALA A 104 -11.47 -129.74 44.55
N ILE A 105 -11.63 -128.49 44.13
CA ILE A 105 -12.94 -127.84 43.94
C ILE A 105 -13.35 -128.00 42.47
N SER A 106 -14.43 -128.74 42.20
CA SER A 106 -15.08 -128.74 40.88
C SER A 106 -16.05 -127.55 40.76
N ALA A 107 -16.25 -127.05 39.54
CA ALA A 107 -17.20 -125.96 39.28
C ALA A 107 -18.58 -126.31 39.87
N ASN A 108 -19.27 -125.32 40.45
CA ASN A 108 -20.58 -125.48 41.06
C ASN A 108 -20.62 -126.41 42.30
N SER A 109 -19.54 -126.41 43.09
CA SER A 109 -19.46 -127.05 44.40
C SER A 109 -19.09 -126.05 45.49
N PHE A 110 -19.58 -126.26 46.71
CA PHE A 110 -19.20 -125.50 47.91
C PHE A 110 -18.35 -126.35 48.84
N ILE A 111 -17.41 -125.71 49.54
CA ILE A 111 -16.71 -126.35 50.66
C ILE A 111 -17.59 -126.17 51.90
N VAL A 112 -17.98 -127.27 52.52
CA VAL A 112 -18.78 -127.28 53.74
C VAL A 112 -18.03 -128.11 54.80
N GLY A 113 -18.03 -127.65 56.05
CA GLY A 113 -17.42 -128.39 57.16
C GLY A 113 -18.10 -129.76 57.31
N SER A 114 -17.33 -130.84 57.29
CA SER A 114 -17.83 -132.21 57.43
C SER A 114 -17.74 -132.74 58.86
N SER A 115 -16.88 -132.14 59.70
CA SER A 115 -16.80 -132.35 61.15
C SER A 115 -16.09 -131.15 61.82
N ALA A 116 -15.89 -131.17 63.14
CA ALA A 116 -15.21 -130.11 63.89
C ALA A 116 -13.74 -129.84 63.43
N THR A 117 -13.13 -130.74 62.65
CA THR A 117 -11.73 -130.63 62.22
C THR A 117 -11.48 -130.98 60.74
N SER A 118 -12.51 -131.03 59.88
CA SER A 118 -12.37 -131.38 58.45
C SER A 118 -13.35 -130.66 57.51
N PHE A 119 -12.91 -130.37 56.29
CA PHE A 119 -13.71 -129.77 55.21
C PHE A 119 -13.91 -130.76 54.05
N SER A 120 -15.08 -130.72 53.39
CA SER A 120 -15.38 -131.53 52.19
C SER A 120 -16.10 -130.71 51.12
N THR A 121 -15.96 -131.06 49.85
CA THR A 121 -16.73 -130.45 48.76
C THR A 121 -18.12 -131.08 48.65
N LYS A 122 -19.16 -130.24 48.55
CA LYS A 122 -20.57 -130.59 48.34
C LYS A 122 -21.11 -129.89 47.10
N THR A 123 -21.97 -130.56 46.34
CA THR A 123 -22.57 -129.99 45.12
C THR A 123 -23.65 -128.94 45.43
N ILE A 124 -23.98 -128.08 44.46
CA ILE A 124 -25.09 -127.10 44.58
C ILE A 124 -26.39 -127.73 45.07
N GLU A 125 -26.75 -128.93 44.60
CA GLU A 125 -28.01 -129.57 44.99
C GLU A 125 -27.99 -130.11 46.43
N GLU A 126 -26.84 -130.63 46.89
CA GLU A 126 -26.65 -131.00 48.31
C GLU A 126 -26.73 -129.77 49.22
N VAL A 127 -26.21 -128.62 48.79
CA VAL A 127 -26.21 -127.38 49.56
C VAL A 127 -27.60 -126.72 49.60
N LYS A 128 -28.35 -126.74 48.50
CA LYS A 128 -29.77 -126.33 48.49
C LYS A 128 -30.61 -127.17 49.44
N SER A 129 -30.33 -128.48 49.54
CA SER A 129 -30.96 -129.39 50.50
C SER A 129 -30.61 -129.03 51.96
N ILE A 130 -29.34 -128.72 52.25
CA ILE A 130 -28.88 -128.32 53.59
C ILE A 130 -29.45 -126.94 54.01
N LEU A 131 -29.64 -126.01 53.07
CA LEU A 131 -30.09 -124.62 53.33
C LEU A 131 -31.60 -124.39 53.17
N GLY A 132 -32.36 -125.36 52.63
CA GLY A 132 -33.82 -125.30 52.56
C GLY A 132 -34.42 -124.25 51.61
N ILE A 133 -33.75 -123.88 50.51
CA ILE A 133 -34.16 -122.79 49.60
C ILE A 133 -34.66 -123.32 48.25
N THR A 134 -35.86 -122.93 47.82
CA THR A 134 -36.53 -123.47 46.61
C THR A 134 -36.87 -122.50 45.45
N ASN A 135 -36.65 -121.17 45.48
CA ASN A 135 -36.79 -120.32 44.26
C ASN A 135 -36.43 -118.81 44.42
N VAL A 136 -35.62 -118.21 43.51
CA VAL A 136 -35.44 -116.73 43.32
C VAL A 136 -35.01 -116.40 41.87
N ASP A 137 -35.70 -115.46 41.19
CA ASP A 137 -35.26 -114.81 39.93
C ASP A 137 -35.54 -113.28 39.99
N LEU A 138 -34.59 -112.45 39.55
CA LEU A 138 -34.58 -110.97 39.62
C LEU A 138 -34.26 -110.25 38.28
N SER A 139 -34.15 -110.95 37.14
CA SER A 139 -33.84 -110.31 35.84
C SER A 139 -35.09 -109.68 35.19
N GLY A 140 -35.50 -108.51 35.67
CA GLY A 140 -36.59 -107.72 35.07
C GLY A 140 -36.69 -106.26 35.54
N LYS A 141 -35.84 -105.84 36.48
CA LYS A 141 -35.93 -104.51 37.12
C LYS A 141 -34.90 -103.49 36.58
N GLN A 142 -34.00 -103.87 35.66
CA GLN A 142 -32.91 -102.99 35.20
C GLN A 142 -33.28 -102.09 34.00
N ASN A 143 -34.34 -102.41 33.25
CA ASN A 143 -34.73 -101.69 32.01
C ASN A 143 -35.97 -100.77 32.15
N ALA A 144 -36.34 -100.34 33.36
CA ALA A 144 -37.53 -99.53 33.59
C ALA A 144 -37.23 -98.15 34.21
N SER A 145 -36.10 -97.51 33.86
CA SER A 145 -35.83 -96.11 34.26
C SER A 145 -36.20 -95.15 33.12
N PRO A 146 -37.27 -94.33 33.25
CA PRO A 146 -37.73 -93.41 32.21
C PRO A 146 -36.71 -92.34 31.78
N LEU A 147 -35.69 -92.12 32.60
CA LEU A 147 -34.65 -91.09 32.39
C LEU A 147 -33.56 -91.50 31.38
N LEU A 148 -33.41 -92.81 31.12
CA LEU A 148 -32.34 -93.32 30.23
C LEU A 148 -32.83 -93.52 28.78
N SER A 149 -34.14 -93.75 28.57
CA SER A 149 -34.74 -93.84 27.23
C SER A 149 -34.89 -92.47 26.56
N THR A 150 -35.14 -91.42 27.34
CA THR A 150 -35.23 -90.03 26.86
C THR A 150 -33.89 -89.53 26.34
N LEU A 151 -32.78 -89.80 27.03
CA LEU A 151 -31.43 -89.40 26.59
C LEU A 151 -30.98 -90.10 25.28
N ALA A 152 -31.40 -91.35 25.06
CA ALA A 152 -31.06 -92.11 23.86
C ALA A 152 -31.86 -91.69 22.60
N ALA A 153 -32.99 -91.00 22.77
CA ALA A 153 -33.86 -90.53 21.68
C ALA A 153 -33.56 -89.08 21.23
N MET A 154 -32.64 -88.39 21.90
CA MET A 154 -32.32 -86.97 21.63
C MET A 154 -31.29 -86.84 20.51
N SER A 155 -31.63 -86.08 19.46
CA SER A 155 -30.74 -85.77 18.32
C SER A 155 -30.24 -84.32 18.39
N PRO A 156 -29.09 -84.01 19.03
CA PRO A 156 -28.58 -82.65 19.10
C PRO A 156 -28.14 -82.15 17.72
N MET A 157 -28.66 -80.99 17.31
CA MET A 157 -28.12 -80.19 16.20
C MET A 157 -27.13 -79.14 16.74
N SER A 158 -26.36 -78.49 15.87
CA SER A 158 -25.47 -77.39 16.25
C SER A 158 -26.21 -76.34 17.09
N ASN A 159 -25.56 -75.84 18.14
CA ASN A 159 -26.09 -74.83 19.09
C ASN A 159 -27.25 -75.30 19.98
N MET A 160 -27.39 -76.62 20.21
CA MET A 160 -28.28 -77.16 21.24
C MET A 160 -27.49 -77.61 22.49
N PHE A 161 -28.00 -77.29 23.67
CA PHE A 161 -27.45 -77.68 24.96
C PHE A 161 -28.42 -78.62 25.70
N LEU A 162 -27.88 -79.62 26.40
CA LEU A 162 -28.64 -80.51 27.26
C LEU A 162 -28.91 -79.81 28.60
N MET A 163 -30.18 -79.62 28.94
CA MET A 163 -30.60 -79.04 30.23
C MET A 163 -31.51 -80.02 30.96
N GLY A 164 -31.41 -80.05 32.29
CA GLY A 164 -32.37 -80.75 33.15
C GLY A 164 -33.61 -79.89 33.36
N ASP A 165 -34.80 -80.48 33.18
CA ASP A 165 -36.10 -79.92 33.50
C ASP A 165 -36.76 -80.76 34.60
N ASP A 166 -37.36 -80.09 35.58
CA ASP A 166 -37.98 -80.73 36.75
C ASP A 166 -39.24 -81.54 36.38
N VAL A 167 -39.79 -81.36 35.17
CA VAL A 167 -41.02 -82.04 34.72
C VAL A 167 -40.73 -83.17 33.72
N GLN A 168 -39.86 -82.95 32.73
CA GLN A 168 -39.67 -83.90 31.61
C GLN A 168 -38.29 -84.59 31.57
N GLY A 169 -37.42 -84.40 32.58
CA GLY A 169 -36.08 -85.01 32.62
C GLY A 169 -35.07 -84.20 31.80
N PHE A 170 -34.33 -84.80 30.88
CA PHE A 170 -33.38 -84.07 30.02
C PHE A 170 -34.06 -83.52 28.77
N THR A 171 -33.86 -82.24 28.45
CA THR A 171 -34.35 -81.59 27.22
C THR A 171 -33.23 -80.88 26.45
N LEU A 172 -33.33 -80.83 25.13
CA LEU A 172 -32.41 -80.06 24.29
C LEU A 172 -32.94 -78.64 24.14
N THR A 173 -32.19 -77.67 24.64
CA THR A 173 -32.54 -76.24 24.57
C THR A 173 -31.57 -75.52 23.64
N ASN A 174 -32.08 -74.66 22.75
CA ASN A 174 -31.22 -73.88 21.85
C ASN A 174 -30.45 -72.78 22.60
N ASP A 175 -29.37 -72.32 21.98
CA ASP A 175 -28.48 -71.30 22.55
C ASP A 175 -29.20 -69.99 22.91
N ILE A 176 -30.22 -69.59 22.14
CA ILE A 176 -31.05 -68.39 22.43
C ILE A 176 -31.74 -68.52 23.79
N LYS A 177 -32.43 -69.64 24.04
CA LYS A 177 -33.11 -69.90 25.32
C LYS A 177 -32.11 -70.05 26.47
N VAL A 178 -30.96 -70.68 26.23
CA VAL A 178 -29.91 -70.81 27.26
C VAL A 178 -29.33 -69.46 27.66
N ARG A 179 -29.04 -68.58 26.69
CA ARG A 179 -28.58 -67.20 26.96
C ARG A 179 -29.63 -66.42 27.76
N SER A 180 -30.91 -66.62 27.49
CA SER A 180 -32.00 -66.04 28.28
C SER A 180 -32.05 -66.56 29.72
N ILE A 181 -31.92 -67.89 29.92
CA ILE A 181 -31.90 -68.50 31.27
C ILE A 181 -30.71 -67.99 32.09
N LEU A 182 -29.54 -67.88 31.47
CA LEU A 182 -28.31 -67.42 32.10
C LEU A 182 -28.19 -65.89 32.19
N ASN A 183 -29.22 -65.15 31.77
CA ASN A 183 -29.24 -63.68 31.73
C ASN A 183 -28.03 -63.07 30.99
N ILE A 184 -27.60 -63.71 29.89
CA ILE A 184 -26.54 -63.22 29.02
C ILE A 184 -27.15 -62.21 28.05
N VAL A 185 -26.80 -60.93 28.21
CA VAL A 185 -27.27 -59.85 27.34
C VAL A 185 -26.54 -59.91 25.99
N ASP A 186 -27.30 -59.96 24.89
CA ASP A 186 -26.76 -59.92 23.53
C ASP A 186 -26.70 -58.47 23.03
N TYR A 187 -25.49 -57.91 23.01
CA TYR A 187 -25.25 -56.54 22.54
C TYR A 187 -25.08 -56.44 21.01
N SER A 188 -25.23 -57.53 20.26
CA SER A 188 -24.94 -57.55 18.82
C SER A 188 -25.80 -56.56 18.03
N SER A 189 -27.08 -56.42 18.37
CA SER A 189 -27.99 -55.45 17.72
C SER A 189 -27.60 -54.01 18.04
N ASP A 190 -27.23 -53.73 19.30
CA ASP A 190 -26.84 -52.40 19.76
C ASP A 190 -25.50 -51.97 19.14
N ILE A 191 -24.54 -52.91 19.04
CA ILE A 191 -23.26 -52.69 18.35
C ILE A 191 -23.49 -52.40 16.87
N THR A 192 -24.37 -53.15 16.20
CA THR A 192 -24.69 -52.94 14.78
C THR A 192 -25.37 -51.58 14.56
N SER A 193 -26.30 -51.19 15.44
CA SER A 193 -26.96 -49.88 15.42
C SER A 193 -25.98 -48.73 15.67
N LEU A 194 -25.06 -48.89 16.63
CA LEU A 194 -24.00 -47.94 16.92
C LEU A 194 -23.03 -47.79 15.74
N GLN A 195 -22.64 -48.89 15.10
CA GLN A 195 -21.81 -48.88 13.90
C GLN A 195 -22.49 -48.15 12.73
N GLY A 196 -23.78 -48.38 12.50
CA GLY A 196 -24.56 -47.64 11.50
C GLY A 196 -24.65 -46.14 11.81
N SER A 197 -24.84 -45.79 13.09
CA SER A 197 -24.86 -44.40 13.56
C SER A 197 -23.49 -43.73 13.39
N ILE A 198 -22.40 -44.41 13.76
CA ILE A 198 -21.02 -43.92 13.58
C ILE A 198 -20.70 -43.72 12.10
N ALA A 199 -21.07 -44.67 11.23
CA ALA A 199 -20.87 -44.54 9.78
C ALA A 199 -21.63 -43.33 9.20
N THR A 200 -22.87 -43.11 9.65
CA THR A 200 -23.68 -41.95 9.28
C THR A 200 -23.08 -40.65 9.80
N LEU A 201 -22.58 -40.64 11.04
CA LEU A 201 -21.85 -39.51 11.63
C LEU A 201 -20.54 -39.23 10.90
N GLN A 202 -19.76 -40.24 10.53
CA GLN A 202 -18.53 -40.10 9.76
C GLN A 202 -18.80 -39.54 8.38
N THR A 203 -19.84 -40.02 7.69
CA THR A 203 -20.23 -39.49 6.38
C THR A 203 -20.75 -38.05 6.53
N SER A 204 -21.49 -37.75 7.59
CA SER A 204 -21.97 -36.40 7.89
C SER A 204 -20.84 -35.44 8.27
N LEU A 205 -19.81 -35.89 8.99
CA LEU A 205 -18.65 -35.08 9.36
C LEU A 205 -17.74 -34.83 8.16
N SER A 206 -17.47 -35.86 7.35
CA SER A 206 -16.66 -35.77 6.13
C SER A 206 -17.33 -34.95 5.02
N SER A 207 -18.66 -34.89 4.98
CA SER A 207 -19.43 -34.04 4.05
C SER A 207 -19.75 -32.64 4.62
N LYS A 208 -19.55 -32.44 5.93
CA LYS A 208 -19.62 -31.13 6.60
C LYS A 208 -18.23 -30.58 6.90
N GLN A 209 -17.32 -30.70 5.94
CA GLN A 209 -16.30 -29.67 5.78
C GLN A 209 -17.02 -28.36 5.37
N ASP A 210 -17.48 -27.66 6.41
CA ASP A 210 -17.71 -26.22 6.51
C ASP A 210 -18.65 -25.55 5.50
N THR A 211 -19.80 -26.16 5.18
CA THR A 211 -20.89 -25.40 4.53
C THR A 211 -21.67 -24.62 5.60
N ILE A 212 -21.18 -23.43 5.94
CA ILE A 212 -21.96 -22.43 6.67
C ILE A 212 -23.15 -22.06 5.77
N SER A 213 -24.33 -22.55 6.13
CA SER A 213 -25.55 -22.23 5.40
C SER A 213 -25.94 -20.77 5.65
N SER A 214 -26.64 -20.15 4.71
CA SER A 214 -26.99 -18.72 4.71
C SER A 214 -27.78 -18.22 5.94
N SER A 215 -28.20 -19.12 6.83
CA SER A 215 -29.01 -18.83 8.02
C SER A 215 -28.25 -18.84 9.35
N THR A 216 -26.96 -19.22 9.39
CA THR A 216 -26.16 -19.25 10.63
C THR A 216 -24.91 -18.41 10.50
N ALA A 217 -24.76 -17.38 11.34
CA ALA A 217 -23.54 -16.57 11.38
C ALA A 217 -22.35 -17.41 11.89
N LEU A 218 -21.22 -17.38 11.20
CA LEU A 218 -19.96 -17.93 11.70
C LEU A 218 -19.44 -17.02 12.81
N SER A 219 -19.65 -17.41 14.07
CA SER A 219 -19.10 -16.72 15.24
C SER A 219 -17.86 -17.47 15.73
N THR A 220 -16.69 -17.12 15.19
CA THR A 220 -15.40 -17.64 15.65
C THR A 220 -14.50 -16.50 16.11
N GLY A 221 -13.64 -16.75 17.10
CA GLY A 221 -12.70 -15.74 17.58
C GLY A 221 -11.61 -15.40 16.55
N THR A 222 -11.20 -16.37 15.73
CA THR A 222 -10.23 -16.18 14.65
C THR A 222 -10.52 -17.19 13.54
N LEU A 223 -10.43 -16.73 12.29
CA LEU A 223 -10.49 -17.57 11.09
C LEU A 223 -9.10 -17.57 10.44
N VAL A 224 -8.46 -18.73 10.35
CA VAL A 224 -7.19 -18.93 9.64
C VAL A 224 -7.47 -19.83 8.44
N VAL A 225 -7.15 -19.34 7.23
CA VAL A 225 -7.28 -20.11 5.99
C VAL A 225 -5.88 -20.58 5.58
N ASN A 226 -5.67 -21.90 5.55
CA ASN A 226 -4.35 -22.50 5.34
C ASN A 226 -3.97 -22.71 3.86
N ASP A 227 -4.92 -22.54 2.93
CA ASP A 227 -4.62 -22.60 1.51
C ASP A 227 -3.78 -21.37 1.11
N ILE A 228 -2.61 -21.64 0.53
CA ILE A 228 -1.62 -20.63 0.11
C ILE A 228 -1.74 -20.27 -1.37
N THR A 229 -2.78 -20.74 -2.05
CA THR A 229 -3.00 -20.45 -3.48
C THR A 229 -3.32 -18.98 -3.68
N ASP A 230 -2.49 -18.31 -4.49
CA ASP A 230 -2.70 -16.90 -4.87
C ASP A 230 -4.06 -16.71 -5.56
N SER A 231 -4.74 -15.61 -5.21
CA SER A 231 -5.95 -15.17 -5.91
C SER A 231 -5.57 -14.38 -7.17
N THR A 232 -6.05 -14.83 -8.32
CA THR A 232 -5.88 -14.18 -9.63
C THR A 232 -7.17 -13.53 -10.15
N SER A 233 -8.30 -13.79 -9.49
CA SER A 233 -9.64 -13.30 -9.83
C SER A 233 -10.57 -13.38 -8.61
N ALA A 234 -11.75 -12.77 -8.68
CA ALA A 234 -12.74 -12.80 -7.59
C ALA A 234 -13.28 -14.22 -7.23
N ILE A 235 -12.98 -15.24 -8.05
CA ILE A 235 -13.42 -16.63 -7.84
C ILE A 235 -12.26 -17.61 -7.64
N THR A 236 -11.02 -17.11 -7.54
CA THR A 236 -9.82 -17.92 -7.25
C THR A 236 -9.19 -17.48 -5.93
N GLY A 237 -8.56 -18.43 -5.23
CA GLY A 237 -7.88 -18.19 -3.96
C GLY A 237 -8.62 -18.73 -2.73
N ALA A 238 -7.93 -18.65 -1.60
CA ALA A 238 -8.23 -19.34 -0.35
C ALA A 238 -9.51 -18.86 0.37
N LEU A 239 -9.78 -17.54 0.38
CA LEU A 239 -10.96 -16.95 1.03
C LEU A 239 -11.80 -16.20 -0.01
N GLN A 240 -13.02 -16.68 -0.28
CA GLN A 240 -13.96 -16.06 -1.21
C GLN A 240 -15.20 -15.55 -0.48
N VAL A 241 -15.50 -14.26 -0.63
CA VAL A 241 -16.66 -13.61 0.01
C VAL A 241 -17.62 -13.10 -1.06
N LYS A 242 -18.67 -13.87 -1.34
CA LYS A 242 -19.63 -13.57 -2.43
C LYS A 242 -20.54 -12.36 -2.16
N GLY A 243 -20.79 -12.03 -0.88
CA GLY A 243 -21.70 -10.96 -0.46
C GLY A 243 -21.02 -9.64 -0.06
N GLY A 244 -19.71 -9.50 -0.31
CA GLY A 244 -18.90 -8.39 0.16
C GLY A 244 -18.30 -8.61 1.56
N ALA A 245 -17.13 -8.05 1.81
CA ALA A 245 -16.41 -8.19 3.09
C ALA A 245 -16.46 -6.89 3.90
N GLY A 246 -17.08 -6.93 5.09
CA GLY A 246 -17.04 -5.83 6.05
C GLY A 246 -15.83 -5.95 6.99
N ILE A 247 -14.87 -5.03 6.90
CA ILE A 247 -13.69 -5.01 7.78
C ILE A 247 -13.82 -3.83 8.75
N ALA A 248 -14.15 -4.12 10.01
CA ALA A 248 -14.39 -3.08 11.03
C ALA A 248 -13.11 -2.36 11.50
N LYS A 249 -11.95 -2.98 11.32
CA LYS A 249 -10.64 -2.43 11.68
C LYS A 249 -9.77 -2.24 10.42
N LYS A 250 -8.45 -2.40 10.52
CA LYS A 250 -7.52 -2.29 9.39
C LYS A 250 -7.46 -3.60 8.61
N LEU A 251 -7.50 -3.51 7.29
CA LEU A 251 -7.08 -4.60 6.39
C LEU A 251 -5.57 -4.47 6.16
N TRP A 252 -4.82 -5.53 6.44
CA TRP A 252 -3.38 -5.61 6.21
C TRP A 252 -3.11 -6.62 5.09
N VAL A 253 -2.44 -6.18 4.03
CA VAL A 253 -2.03 -7.03 2.90
C VAL A 253 -0.51 -7.01 2.82
N SER A 254 0.13 -8.16 3.04
CA SER A 254 1.59 -8.32 2.96
C SER A 254 2.08 -8.66 1.55
N GLY A 255 1.18 -9.05 0.66
CA GLY A 255 1.48 -9.33 -0.75
C GLY A 255 1.83 -8.08 -1.53
N ALA A 256 2.40 -8.26 -2.73
CA ALA A 256 2.87 -7.16 -3.58
C ALA A 256 1.74 -6.24 -4.10
N GLN A 257 0.49 -6.71 -4.13
CA GLN A 257 -0.62 -6.00 -4.78
C GLN A 257 -1.96 -6.25 -4.08
N MET A 258 -2.79 -5.19 -3.99
CA MET A 258 -4.23 -5.28 -3.73
C MET A 258 -4.97 -4.91 -5.02
N THR A 259 -5.79 -5.82 -5.55
CA THR A 259 -6.54 -5.61 -6.81
C THR A 259 -8.03 -5.42 -6.53
N VAL A 260 -8.61 -4.33 -7.05
CA VAL A 260 -10.06 -4.06 -6.99
C VAL A 260 -10.61 -4.07 -8.42
N GLN A 261 -11.41 -5.08 -8.76
CA GLN A 261 -12.05 -5.19 -10.08
C GLN A 261 -13.45 -4.58 -10.03
N ASN A 262 -13.79 -3.78 -11.04
CA ASN A 262 -15.06 -3.08 -11.26
C ASN A 262 -15.26 -1.72 -10.51
N THR A 263 -14.86 -0.68 -11.23
CA THR A 263 -15.31 0.73 -11.31
C THR A 263 -15.39 1.67 -10.11
N ASN A 264 -15.31 1.30 -8.82
CA ASN A 264 -15.26 2.33 -7.75
C ASN A 264 -14.49 1.90 -6.49
N TYR A 265 -13.32 2.50 -6.26
CA TYR A 265 -12.70 2.57 -4.93
C TYR A 265 -13.09 3.92 -4.29
N SER A 266 -14.12 3.91 -3.44
CA SER A 266 -14.62 5.11 -2.76
C SER A 266 -14.13 5.14 -1.31
N VAL A 267 -13.47 6.23 -0.92
CA VAL A 267 -13.23 6.56 0.49
C VAL A 267 -14.39 7.40 1.01
N GLY A 268 -14.95 7.06 2.18
CA GLY A 268 -16.07 7.79 2.77
C GLY A 268 -15.76 9.28 3.01
N GLN A 269 -16.80 10.12 3.15
CA GLN A 269 -16.72 11.59 3.10
C GLN A 269 -15.75 12.26 4.10
N THR A 270 -15.28 11.56 5.12
CA THR A 270 -14.33 12.06 6.13
C THR A 270 -12.91 11.49 6.02
N ASN A 271 -12.63 10.58 5.07
CA ASN A 271 -11.39 9.81 5.03
C ASN A 271 -10.52 10.18 3.81
N THR A 272 -9.21 10.28 4.02
CA THR A 272 -8.22 10.51 2.95
C THR A 272 -7.69 9.19 2.40
N LEU A 273 -7.63 9.03 1.07
CA LEU A 273 -6.84 7.98 0.43
C LEU A 273 -5.36 8.39 0.44
N MET A 274 -4.57 7.79 1.32
CA MET A 274 -3.12 8.06 1.43
C MET A 274 -2.33 6.99 0.70
N PHE A 275 -1.53 7.39 -0.30
CA PHE A 275 -0.50 6.55 -0.88
C PHE A 275 0.86 6.97 -0.29
N SER A 276 1.46 6.13 0.57
CA SER A 276 2.74 6.40 1.22
C SER A 276 3.70 5.24 0.97
N HIS A 277 4.89 5.52 0.42
CA HIS A 277 5.92 4.53 0.14
C HIS A 277 7.24 4.91 0.84
N ALA A 278 7.94 3.94 1.43
CA ALA A 278 9.07 4.21 2.31
C ALA A 278 10.41 4.46 1.58
N MET A 279 10.65 3.90 0.38
CA MET A 279 12.02 3.85 -0.18
C MET A 279 12.19 4.01 -1.70
N GLN A 280 11.14 4.02 -2.52
CA GLN A 280 11.26 4.32 -3.97
C GLN A 280 10.01 5.01 -4.49
N ASN A 281 10.24 6.10 -5.24
CA ASN A 281 9.23 7.01 -5.79
C ASN A 281 8.43 6.33 -6.89
N ILE A 282 7.11 6.25 -6.72
CA ILE A 282 6.05 6.34 -7.73
C ILE A 282 4.76 5.84 -7.03
N CYS A 283 3.96 6.77 -6.51
CA CYS A 283 2.52 6.57 -6.55
C CYS A 283 2.08 6.91 -7.98
N SER A 284 2.09 5.93 -8.90
CA SER A 284 1.53 6.11 -10.23
C SER A 284 0.04 5.81 -10.17
N ILE A 285 -0.77 6.85 -10.28
CA ILE A 285 -2.16 6.65 -10.70
C ILE A 285 -2.12 6.59 -12.23
N GLN A 286 -1.82 5.41 -12.77
CA GLN A 286 -1.80 5.17 -14.21
C GLN A 286 -3.14 4.58 -14.64
N SER A 287 -3.82 5.27 -15.56
CA SER A 287 -5.02 4.74 -16.18
C SER A 287 -4.62 4.12 -17.52
N TYR A 288 -4.65 2.79 -17.59
CA TYR A 288 -4.29 2.03 -18.79
C TYR A 288 -5.52 1.35 -19.37
N LEU A 289 -5.88 1.72 -20.60
CA LEU A 289 -6.90 1.03 -21.38
C LEU A 289 -6.26 0.59 -22.71
N PRO A 290 -6.07 -0.72 -22.95
CA PRO A 290 -5.50 -1.19 -24.22
C PRO A 290 -6.44 -0.81 -25.37
N GLY A 291 -5.95 0.00 -26.32
CA GLY A 291 -6.68 0.39 -27.53
C GLY A 291 -7.48 1.70 -27.48
N SER A 292 -7.38 2.49 -26.42
CA SER A 292 -7.98 3.84 -26.36
C SER A 292 -6.93 4.91 -26.07
N ASN A 293 -6.93 6.00 -26.84
CA ASN A 293 -5.92 7.06 -26.75
C ASN A 293 -6.21 8.11 -25.66
N ASN A 294 -7.35 8.06 -24.99
CA ASN A 294 -7.70 8.99 -23.91
C ASN A 294 -8.20 8.22 -22.71
N VAL A 295 -7.39 8.24 -21.65
CA VAL A 295 -7.83 7.82 -20.33
C VAL A 295 -7.53 8.97 -19.38
N ASP A 296 -8.56 9.75 -19.08
CA ASP A 296 -8.41 10.94 -18.24
C ASP A 296 -8.22 10.53 -16.78
N LEU A 297 -7.10 10.92 -16.17
CA LEU A 297 -6.98 10.96 -14.71
C LEU A 297 -7.66 12.23 -14.20
N ASN A 298 -8.98 12.15 -14.08
CA ASN A 298 -9.79 13.29 -13.63
C ASN A 298 -9.75 13.43 -12.11
N PHE A 299 -8.95 14.36 -11.61
CA PHE A 299 -9.11 14.86 -10.24
C PHE A 299 -10.31 15.83 -10.19
N TYR A 300 -11.52 15.26 -10.12
CA TYR A 300 -12.74 16.05 -9.95
C TYR A 300 -12.77 16.71 -8.57
N VAL A 301 -12.50 18.01 -8.54
CA VAL A 301 -12.87 18.85 -7.41
C VAL A 301 -14.34 19.23 -7.62
N GLY A 302 -15.23 18.61 -6.84
CA GLY A 302 -16.68 18.67 -7.04
C GLY A 302 -17.25 20.09 -7.12
N GLN A 303 -18.30 20.27 -7.94
CA GLN A 303 -18.85 21.59 -8.30
C GLN A 303 -19.87 22.17 -7.30
N ASN A 304 -20.12 21.55 -6.14
CA ASN A 304 -21.13 22.03 -5.20
C ASN A 304 -20.54 22.25 -3.80
N ASN A 305 -20.67 23.50 -3.32
CA ASN A 305 -20.39 24.01 -1.96
C ASN A 305 -18.92 24.24 -1.56
N ALA A 306 -18.43 25.46 -1.84
CA ALA A 306 -17.59 26.36 -1.03
C ALA A 306 -16.38 25.83 -0.20
N SER A 307 -15.98 24.57 -0.31
CA SER A 307 -15.13 23.93 0.73
C SER A 307 -13.85 23.26 0.23
N ILE A 308 -13.58 23.23 -1.09
CA ILE A 308 -12.36 22.60 -1.62
C ILE A 308 -11.50 23.67 -2.30
N GLN A 309 -10.37 24.00 -1.68
CA GLN A 309 -9.62 25.23 -1.95
C GLN A 309 -8.41 25.05 -2.89
N SER A 310 -7.84 23.85 -3.03
CA SER A 310 -6.59 23.66 -3.79
C SER A 310 -6.23 22.20 -4.08
N MET A 311 -5.62 21.96 -5.24
CA MET A 311 -4.74 20.81 -5.48
C MET A 311 -3.29 21.25 -5.17
N SER A 312 -2.64 20.60 -4.21
CA SER A 312 -1.23 20.90 -3.86
C SER A 312 -0.32 19.87 -4.51
N LEU A 313 0.54 20.31 -5.43
CA LEU A 313 1.57 19.48 -6.06
C LEU A 313 2.93 19.92 -5.52
N ASN A 314 3.50 19.14 -4.60
CA ASN A 314 4.82 19.39 -4.03
C ASN A 314 5.71 18.18 -4.33
N GLY A 315 6.62 18.31 -5.29
CA GLY A 315 7.61 17.26 -5.56
C GLY A 315 8.59 17.13 -4.40
N ALA A 316 9.22 15.97 -4.24
CA ALA A 316 10.23 15.75 -3.20
C ALA A 316 11.42 16.75 -3.28
N THR A 317 11.67 17.30 -4.47
CA THR A 317 12.67 18.35 -4.74
C THR A 317 12.08 19.76 -4.80
N GLY A 318 10.79 19.93 -4.49
CA GLY A 318 10.04 21.20 -4.56
C GLY A 318 9.44 21.53 -5.93
N ASN A 319 9.72 20.73 -6.97
CA ASN A 319 9.25 20.98 -8.34
C ASN A 319 8.10 20.05 -8.75
N ALA A 320 7.16 20.56 -9.54
CA ALA A 320 6.16 19.76 -10.26
C ALA A 320 6.52 19.73 -11.75
N TYR A 321 6.69 18.53 -12.32
CA TYR A 321 7.00 18.33 -13.73
C TYR A 321 5.73 17.94 -14.51
N PHE A 322 5.52 18.58 -15.65
CA PHE A 322 4.47 18.23 -16.62
C PHE A 322 5.15 17.92 -17.95
N ASP A 323 4.99 16.69 -18.46
CA ASP A 323 5.62 16.27 -19.73
C ASP A 323 5.01 16.93 -20.96
N ARG A 324 3.79 17.48 -20.81
CA ARG A 324 3.02 18.17 -21.85
C ARG A 324 2.44 19.48 -21.30
N ASP A 325 1.40 19.98 -21.95
CA ASP A 325 0.81 21.29 -21.68
C ASP A 325 0.08 21.36 -20.33
N VAL A 326 0.19 22.51 -19.67
CA VAL A 326 -0.70 22.91 -18.57
C VAL A 326 -1.82 23.78 -19.14
N ILE A 327 -3.04 23.23 -19.25
CA ILE A 327 -4.20 23.93 -19.82
C ILE A 327 -5.11 24.42 -18.69
N ILE A 328 -5.35 25.74 -18.61
CA ILE A 328 -6.27 26.33 -17.63
C ILE A 328 -7.60 26.66 -18.29
N GLY A 329 -8.51 25.70 -18.18
CA GLY A 329 -9.88 25.78 -18.67
C GLY A 329 -9.98 25.65 -20.18
N ASN A 330 -10.73 24.64 -20.64
CA ASN A 330 -10.97 24.35 -22.06
C ASN A 330 -12.42 24.61 -22.50
N THR A 331 -13.23 25.20 -21.62
CA THR A 331 -14.64 25.55 -21.86
C THR A 331 -14.85 27.06 -21.87
N SER A 332 -15.95 27.55 -22.45
CA SER A 332 -16.31 28.97 -22.30
C SER A 332 -16.87 29.24 -20.90
N VAL A 333 -16.36 30.28 -20.21
CA VAL A 333 -16.90 30.77 -18.93
C VAL A 333 -16.93 32.29 -18.92
N ASN A 334 -17.97 32.89 -18.34
CA ASN A 334 -18.02 34.33 -18.06
C ASN A 334 -17.41 34.65 -16.68
N ALA A 335 -16.12 34.28 -16.51
CA ALA A 335 -15.37 34.45 -15.26
C ALA A 335 -13.86 34.50 -15.55
N LEU A 336 -13.06 34.89 -14.55
CA LEU A 336 -11.60 34.95 -14.67
C LEU A 336 -10.96 33.56 -14.61
N ARG A 337 -9.91 33.36 -15.41
CA ARG A 337 -8.98 32.22 -15.33
C ARG A 337 -7.56 32.78 -15.26
N SER A 338 -6.74 32.27 -14.36
CA SER A 338 -5.40 32.80 -14.15
C SER A 338 -4.43 31.76 -13.64
N ILE A 339 -3.16 31.91 -14.03
CA ILE A 339 -2.01 31.40 -13.27
C ILE A 339 -1.65 32.48 -12.25
N GLN A 340 -1.65 32.15 -10.97
CA GLN A 340 -1.18 33.07 -9.92
C GLN A 340 0.19 32.61 -9.43
N VAL A 341 1.22 33.40 -9.70
CA VAL A 341 2.57 33.24 -9.14
C VAL A 341 2.73 34.26 -8.03
N LYS A 342 2.92 33.81 -6.78
CA LYS A 342 3.04 34.70 -5.63
C LYS A 342 4.26 34.36 -4.80
N ASN A 343 4.94 35.39 -4.31
CA ASN A 343 5.91 35.30 -3.23
C ASN A 343 5.47 36.31 -2.17
N VAL A 344 5.07 35.81 -1.00
CA VAL A 344 4.52 36.62 0.09
C VAL A 344 5.61 37.13 1.04
N ASP A 345 6.86 36.73 0.80
CA ASP A 345 8.01 37.20 1.57
C ASP A 345 8.25 38.69 1.29
N THR A 346 8.66 39.43 2.33
CA THR A 346 9.08 40.84 2.24
C THR A 346 10.60 40.98 2.25
N GLY A 347 11.36 39.90 2.12
CA GLY A 347 12.81 39.91 2.09
C GLY A 347 13.39 40.78 0.96
N THR A 348 14.67 41.13 1.08
CA THR A 348 15.39 42.00 0.14
C THR A 348 15.57 41.40 -1.27
N ASN A 349 15.29 40.10 -1.43
CA ASN A 349 15.30 39.41 -2.72
C ASN A 349 13.94 38.76 -3.05
N ALA A 350 12.86 39.16 -2.36
CA ALA A 350 11.54 38.62 -2.63
C ALA A 350 11.02 39.10 -4.00
N CYS A 351 10.67 38.15 -4.86
CA CYS A 351 9.95 38.40 -6.10
C CYS A 351 9.10 37.18 -6.46
N SER A 352 8.02 37.41 -7.21
CA SER A 352 7.30 36.37 -7.94
C SER A 352 7.79 36.35 -9.38
N ILE A 353 8.14 35.17 -9.91
CA ILE A 353 8.80 35.05 -11.21
C ILE A 353 8.25 33.88 -12.03
N LEU A 354 8.03 34.12 -13.32
CA LEU A 354 7.77 33.12 -14.34
C LEU A 354 9.00 32.99 -15.22
N TYR A 355 9.56 31.78 -15.30
CA TYR A 355 10.71 31.46 -16.14
C TYR A 355 10.28 30.84 -17.48
N LEU A 356 10.92 31.29 -18.56
CA LEU A 356 10.84 30.70 -19.89
C LEU A 356 12.27 30.38 -20.35
N THR A 357 12.67 29.12 -20.18
CA THR A 357 14.05 28.66 -20.39
C THR A 357 14.18 27.85 -21.67
N ALA A 358 15.23 28.12 -22.44
CA ALA A 358 15.67 27.34 -23.59
C ALA A 358 17.18 27.06 -23.50
N SER A 359 17.75 26.35 -24.47
CA SER A 359 19.17 25.94 -24.45
C SER A 359 20.17 27.10 -24.35
N GLY A 360 19.79 28.32 -24.76
CA GLY A 360 20.63 29.52 -24.68
C GLY A 360 20.53 30.30 -23.37
N GLY A 361 19.59 29.95 -22.48
CA GLY A 361 19.33 30.65 -21.20
C GLY A 361 17.84 30.95 -21.00
N SER A 362 17.53 31.90 -20.12
CA SER A 362 16.15 32.16 -19.69
C SER A 362 15.70 33.58 -19.98
N SER A 363 14.42 33.71 -20.31
CA SER A 363 13.68 34.97 -20.23
C SER A 363 12.69 34.88 -19.06
N VAL A 364 12.37 36.03 -18.48
CA VAL A 364 11.63 36.10 -17.22
C VAL A 364 10.59 37.20 -17.23
N LEU A 365 9.45 36.92 -16.59
CA LEU A 365 8.48 37.92 -16.16
C LEU A 365 8.44 37.90 -14.63
N PHE A 366 8.82 38.99 -13.98
CA PHE A 366 8.84 39.05 -12.52
C PHE A 366 8.32 40.39 -11.97
N MET A 367 7.80 40.32 -10.74
CA MET A 367 7.42 41.49 -9.94
C MET A 367 8.31 41.57 -8.70
N ASN A 368 9.03 42.67 -8.55
CA ASN A 368 9.83 42.92 -7.35
C ASN A 368 8.95 43.16 -6.13
N GLY A 369 9.29 42.52 -5.01
CA GLY A 369 8.70 42.85 -3.71
C GLY A 369 9.12 44.24 -3.25
N SER A 370 8.50 44.72 -2.17
CA SER A 370 8.69 46.10 -1.69
C SER A 370 10.12 46.39 -1.21
N ASN A 371 10.91 45.37 -0.92
CA ASN A 371 12.29 45.51 -0.45
C ASN A 371 13.36 45.05 -1.47
N ARG A 372 12.96 44.61 -2.68
CA ARG A 372 13.90 44.24 -3.76
C ARG A 372 14.05 45.39 -4.76
N SER A 373 15.26 45.91 -4.93
CA SER A 373 15.59 46.98 -5.89
C SER A 373 16.52 46.54 -7.02
N VAL A 374 16.76 45.24 -7.16
CA VAL A 374 17.63 44.68 -8.21
C VAL A 374 16.85 44.59 -9.53
N ASP A 375 17.52 44.72 -10.67
CA ASP A 375 16.94 44.62 -12.04
C ASP A 375 15.74 45.55 -12.31
N GLY A 376 15.72 46.73 -11.68
CA GLY A 376 14.63 47.70 -11.80
C GLY A 376 14.44 48.47 -10.49
N ALA A 377 13.19 48.82 -10.19
CA ALA A 377 12.82 49.45 -8.93
C ALA A 377 12.06 48.48 -8.01
N GLN A 378 11.83 48.88 -6.77
CA GLN A 378 10.89 48.21 -5.87
C GLN A 378 9.48 48.21 -6.48
N ASN A 379 8.70 47.15 -6.25
CA ASN A 379 7.32 47.01 -6.78
C ASN A 379 7.23 47.15 -8.32
N CYS A 380 8.33 46.85 -9.02
CA CYS A 380 8.42 46.99 -10.47
C CYS A 380 8.17 45.65 -11.17
N LEU A 381 7.25 45.65 -12.14
CA LEU A 381 7.05 44.54 -13.07
C LEU A 381 8.08 44.64 -14.20
N THR A 382 8.81 43.56 -14.44
CA THR A 382 9.85 43.52 -15.47
C THR A 382 9.67 42.29 -16.37
N LEU A 383 9.70 42.54 -17.69
CA LEU A 383 9.89 41.54 -18.73
C LEU A 383 11.36 41.64 -19.18
N ARG A 384 12.14 40.59 -18.99
CA ARG A 384 13.58 40.60 -19.30
C ARG A 384 13.99 39.36 -20.09
N ASN A 385 14.86 39.56 -21.06
CA ASN A 385 15.54 38.50 -21.80
C ASN A 385 17.04 38.78 -21.78
N ASP A 386 17.82 37.91 -21.12
CA ASP A 386 19.27 38.09 -20.97
C ASP A 386 20.08 37.47 -22.11
N VAL A 387 19.40 36.74 -22.99
CA VAL A 387 20.04 35.93 -24.04
C VAL A 387 19.89 36.56 -25.42
N GLY A 388 18.99 37.53 -25.57
CA GLY A 388 18.70 38.15 -26.85
C GLY A 388 17.68 39.28 -26.75
N ALA A 389 17.13 39.67 -27.90
CA ALA A 389 16.15 40.76 -27.96
C ALA A 389 14.83 40.41 -27.25
N LEU A 390 14.11 41.45 -26.82
CA LEU A 390 12.73 41.33 -26.34
C LEU A 390 11.78 41.83 -27.43
N ARG A 391 10.74 41.06 -27.75
CA ARG A 391 9.79 41.39 -28.82
C ARG A 391 8.34 41.18 -28.37
N LEU A 392 7.51 42.20 -28.52
CA LEU A 392 6.05 42.16 -28.32
C LEU A 392 5.38 42.26 -29.68
N GLN A 393 4.60 41.28 -30.11
CA GLN A 393 4.08 41.22 -31.48
C GLN A 393 2.58 41.01 -31.59
N SER A 394 2.02 41.59 -32.65
CA SER A 394 0.70 41.23 -33.18
C SER A 394 0.74 39.93 -33.98
N GLN A 395 -0.44 39.43 -34.39
CA GLN A 395 -0.60 38.20 -35.19
C GLN A 395 0.26 38.17 -36.47
N GLY A 396 0.57 39.33 -37.06
CA GLY A 396 1.40 39.46 -38.26
C GLY A 396 2.92 39.51 -38.00
N ALA A 397 3.39 39.15 -36.80
CA ALA A 397 4.79 39.22 -36.40
C ALA A 397 5.41 40.62 -36.57
N LYS A 398 4.64 41.67 -36.26
CA LYS A 398 5.08 43.06 -36.15
C LYS A 398 4.68 43.62 -34.79
N GLY A 399 5.57 44.39 -34.16
CA GLY A 399 5.23 45.15 -32.97
C GLY A 399 6.41 45.95 -32.42
N ILE A 400 6.70 45.79 -31.13
CA ILE A 400 7.78 46.47 -30.42
C ILE A 400 8.98 45.52 -30.28
N TYR A 401 10.15 45.94 -30.75
CA TYR A 401 11.41 45.21 -30.63
C TYR A 401 12.42 46.01 -29.82
N VAL A 402 13.01 45.40 -28.80
CA VAL A 402 14.05 45.99 -27.96
C VAL A 402 15.37 45.29 -28.22
N TYR A 403 16.36 46.04 -28.73
CA TYR A 403 17.68 45.49 -29.03
C TYR A 403 18.43 45.11 -27.74
N PRO A 404 19.10 43.95 -27.69
CA PRO A 404 19.68 43.42 -26.45
C PRO A 404 20.82 44.28 -25.90
N ASN A 405 21.64 44.88 -26.78
CA ASN A 405 22.86 45.60 -26.36
C ASN A 405 22.66 47.11 -26.21
N THR A 406 21.67 47.68 -26.89
CA THR A 406 21.45 49.13 -26.91
C THR A 406 20.22 49.55 -26.12
N GLY A 407 19.30 48.62 -25.84
CA GLY A 407 18.00 48.95 -25.28
C GLY A 407 17.10 49.77 -26.22
N ASN A 408 17.52 49.97 -27.48
CA ASN A 408 16.76 50.75 -28.44
C ASN A 408 15.42 50.08 -28.71
N VAL A 409 14.35 50.85 -28.59
CA VAL A 409 12.99 50.42 -28.91
C VAL A 409 12.69 50.77 -30.37
N VAL A 410 12.38 49.77 -31.18
CA VAL A 410 11.95 49.93 -32.57
C VAL A 410 10.52 49.46 -32.72
N VAL A 411 9.69 50.29 -33.36
CA VAL A 411 8.35 49.89 -33.80
C VAL A 411 8.44 49.40 -35.24
N GLU A 412 8.17 48.12 -35.45
CA GLU A 412 8.49 47.43 -36.71
C GLU A 412 7.53 47.75 -37.87
N SER A 413 6.45 48.50 -37.61
CA SER A 413 5.50 48.89 -38.65
C SER A 413 6.14 49.88 -39.62
N THR A 414 5.94 49.66 -40.92
CA THR A 414 6.41 50.54 -41.99
C THR A 414 5.32 51.47 -42.52
N THR A 415 4.15 51.50 -41.88
CA THR A 415 3.03 52.38 -42.27
C THR A 415 3.44 53.85 -42.10
N PRO A 416 3.42 54.67 -43.17
CA PRO A 416 3.74 56.08 -43.06
C PRO A 416 2.78 56.83 -42.14
N ALA A 417 3.32 57.72 -41.30
CA ALA A 417 2.53 58.60 -40.45
C ALA A 417 2.17 59.89 -41.21
N LEU A 418 1.11 59.83 -42.02
CA LEU A 418 0.61 60.98 -42.80
C LEU A 418 -0.48 61.76 -42.07
N SER A 419 -0.96 61.26 -40.91
CA SER A 419 -1.97 61.91 -40.08
C SER A 419 -1.76 61.56 -38.61
N SER A 420 -2.46 62.24 -37.70
CA SER A 420 -2.40 61.96 -36.25
C SER A 420 -3.06 60.64 -35.83
N THR A 421 -3.69 59.90 -36.74
CA THR A 421 -4.36 58.63 -36.46
C THR A 421 -3.74 57.45 -37.22
N THR A 422 -2.70 57.69 -38.02
CA THR A 422 -2.02 56.68 -38.83
C THR A 422 -0.52 56.70 -38.59
N GLY A 423 0.12 55.54 -38.75
CA GLY A 423 1.58 55.41 -38.66
C GLY A 423 2.03 54.24 -37.80
N ALA A 424 3.35 54.07 -37.69
CA ALA A 424 3.95 53.03 -36.88
C ALA A 424 3.74 53.27 -35.36
N LEU A 425 3.95 54.51 -34.91
CA LEU A 425 3.70 54.94 -33.53
C LEU A 425 2.73 56.12 -33.54
N VAL A 426 1.55 55.94 -32.93
CA VAL A 426 0.55 56.99 -32.76
C VAL A 426 0.46 57.33 -31.28
N VAL A 427 0.65 58.61 -30.93
CA VAL A 427 0.63 59.10 -29.54
C VAL A 427 -0.42 60.21 -29.41
N ALA A 428 -1.58 59.89 -28.83
CA ALA A 428 -2.71 60.82 -28.76
C ALA A 428 -2.43 62.07 -27.90
N GLY A 429 -1.64 61.93 -26.82
CA GLY A 429 -1.30 63.02 -25.90
C GLY A 429 -0.10 63.88 -26.32
N GLY A 430 0.50 63.61 -27.49
CA GLY A 430 1.77 64.21 -27.91
C GLY A 430 3.00 63.43 -27.45
N LEU A 431 4.13 63.66 -28.14
CA LEU A 431 5.42 63.03 -27.86
C LEU A 431 6.41 64.07 -27.35
N ALA A 432 6.92 63.88 -26.13
CA ALA A 432 8.05 64.65 -25.62
C ALA A 432 9.37 63.96 -25.99
N VAL A 433 10.30 64.71 -26.58
CA VAL A 433 11.64 64.22 -26.93
C VAL A 433 12.67 65.10 -26.23
N GLY A 434 13.47 64.52 -25.33
CA GLY A 434 14.43 65.27 -24.51
C GLY A 434 15.70 65.71 -25.23
N ALA A 435 16.00 65.13 -26.40
CA ALA A 435 17.16 65.47 -27.21
C ALA A 435 16.71 65.91 -28.62
N HIS A 436 17.09 65.17 -29.67
CA HIS A 436 16.81 65.55 -31.06
C HIS A 436 15.74 64.65 -31.69
N VAL A 437 14.95 65.23 -32.60
CA VAL A 437 14.11 64.48 -33.55
C VAL A 437 14.85 64.44 -34.87
N ILE A 438 15.25 63.24 -35.30
CA ILE A 438 15.88 63.02 -36.61
C ILE A 438 14.88 62.27 -37.49
N SER A 439 14.57 62.81 -38.66
CA SER A 439 13.72 62.18 -39.65
C SER A 439 14.54 61.86 -40.90
N GLY A 440 14.48 60.61 -41.35
CA GLY A 440 15.06 60.22 -42.64
C GLY A 440 14.30 60.78 -43.86
N GLY A 441 13.06 61.24 -43.65
CA GLY A 441 12.23 61.93 -44.64
C GLY A 441 11.65 63.23 -44.08
N ASN A 442 10.52 63.69 -44.63
CA ASN A 442 9.87 64.92 -44.18
C ASN A 442 9.18 64.77 -42.81
N LEU A 443 9.13 65.85 -42.02
CA LEU A 443 8.28 65.96 -40.84
C LEU A 443 6.95 66.62 -41.24
N TYR A 444 5.83 65.90 -41.12
CA TYR A 444 4.50 66.41 -41.44
C TYR A 444 3.79 66.90 -40.17
N ALA A 445 3.09 68.02 -40.27
CA ALA A 445 2.23 68.55 -39.21
C ALA A 445 0.86 68.95 -39.80
N ASN A 446 -0.20 68.41 -39.23
CA ASN A 446 -1.59 68.75 -39.63
C ASN A 446 -2.02 70.13 -39.12
N THR A 447 -1.28 70.68 -38.16
CA THR A 447 -1.49 72.00 -37.57
C THR A 447 -0.15 72.72 -37.45
N ALA A 448 -0.15 73.92 -36.87
CA ALA A 448 1.04 74.73 -36.80
C ALA A 448 2.15 74.10 -35.93
N VAL A 449 3.38 74.09 -36.44
CA VAL A 449 4.58 73.73 -35.68
C VAL A 449 4.98 74.93 -34.82
N TYR A 450 5.37 74.69 -33.57
CA TYR A 450 5.87 75.73 -32.67
C TYR A 450 7.30 75.42 -32.22
N ALA A 451 8.19 76.42 -32.21
CA ALA A 451 9.52 76.34 -31.62
C ALA A 451 9.69 77.46 -30.58
N ASN A 452 10.13 77.13 -29.36
CA ASN A 452 10.23 78.09 -28.25
C ASN A 452 8.92 78.87 -27.99
N GLY A 453 7.77 78.22 -28.13
CA GLY A 453 6.45 78.85 -27.99
C GLY A 453 6.03 79.75 -29.15
N GLN A 454 6.81 79.83 -30.22
CA GLN A 454 6.54 80.65 -31.41
C GLN A 454 6.06 79.77 -32.57
N LYS A 455 5.01 80.19 -33.29
CA LYS A 455 4.49 79.50 -34.48
C LYS A 455 5.50 79.58 -35.63
N CYS A 456 5.95 78.44 -36.14
CA CYS A 456 6.99 78.32 -37.18
C CYS A 456 6.44 78.23 -38.62
N ALA A 457 5.13 77.98 -38.81
CA ALA A 457 4.50 77.88 -40.12
C ALA A 457 3.30 78.83 -40.24
N THR A 458 3.35 79.74 -41.22
CA THR A 458 2.26 80.66 -41.61
C THR A 458 1.16 79.92 -42.38
N GLU A 459 -0.06 80.41 -42.23
CA GLU A 459 -1.32 79.78 -42.63
C GLU A 459 -1.56 79.72 -44.16
N GLN A 460 -2.68 79.09 -44.51
CA GLN A 460 -3.23 78.92 -45.85
C GLN A 460 -3.55 80.28 -46.53
N TRP A 461 -3.34 80.34 -47.86
CA TRP A 461 -3.52 81.48 -48.78
C TRP A 461 -4.57 82.54 -48.42
N VAL A 462 -4.21 83.83 -48.40
CA VAL A 462 -5.18 84.95 -48.42
C VAL A 462 -5.57 85.22 -49.88
N SER A 463 -6.63 84.58 -50.38
CA SER A 463 -7.14 84.78 -51.74
C SER A 463 -8.23 85.85 -51.86
N THR A 464 -8.58 86.55 -50.77
CA THR A 464 -9.88 87.22 -50.69
C THR A 464 -9.89 88.74 -50.73
N GLN A 465 -8.76 89.45 -50.89
CA GLN A 465 -8.79 90.94 -50.78
C GLN A 465 -7.91 91.77 -51.73
N VAL A 466 -7.50 91.28 -52.90
CA VAL A 466 -6.73 92.13 -53.83
C VAL A 466 -7.34 92.09 -55.23
N GLN A 467 -8.26 93.03 -55.50
CA GLN A 467 -8.96 93.13 -56.79
C GLN A 467 -8.06 93.67 -57.94
N ALA A 468 -6.80 94.01 -57.67
CA ALA A 468 -5.90 94.65 -58.65
C ALA A 468 -4.69 93.79 -59.08
N PHE A 469 -4.47 92.60 -58.51
CA PHE A 469 -3.34 91.74 -58.88
C PHE A 469 -3.75 90.26 -58.91
N PRO A 470 -3.61 89.56 -60.06
CA PRO A 470 -4.14 88.21 -60.19
C PRO A 470 -3.43 87.12 -59.36
N LYS A 471 -2.11 87.19 -59.07
CA LYS A 471 -1.40 86.21 -58.21
C LYS A 471 -0.14 86.79 -57.55
N ILE A 472 0.01 86.60 -56.23
CA ILE A 472 1.20 86.97 -55.43
C ILE A 472 1.79 85.70 -54.77
N GLN A 473 3.10 85.45 -54.93
CA GLN A 473 3.80 84.31 -54.30
C GLN A 473 4.84 84.80 -53.28
N VAL A 474 4.72 84.38 -52.02
CA VAL A 474 5.59 84.83 -50.91
C VAL A 474 6.66 83.78 -50.56
N PHE A 475 7.92 84.20 -50.45
CA PHE A 475 9.00 83.38 -49.90
C PHE A 475 9.63 84.06 -48.68
N LYS A 476 9.85 83.30 -47.60
CA LYS A 476 10.60 83.75 -46.41
C LYS A 476 12.01 83.17 -46.49
N MET A 477 13.02 84.02 -46.54
CA MET A 477 14.43 83.61 -46.44
C MET A 477 15.10 84.39 -45.32
N LEU A 478 15.90 83.70 -44.49
CA LEU A 478 16.62 84.29 -43.36
C LEU A 478 18.06 84.59 -43.78
N THR A 479 18.49 85.84 -43.53
CA THR A 479 19.86 86.42 -43.69
C THR A 479 20.39 86.53 -45.13
N LYS A 480 21.13 87.55 -45.59
CA LYS A 480 22.07 88.53 -44.98
C LYS A 480 22.29 89.75 -45.93
N ASP A 481 22.69 90.89 -45.34
CA ASP A 481 23.25 92.18 -45.83
C ASP A 481 22.64 92.89 -47.05
N VAL A 482 22.36 94.20 -46.89
CA VAL A 482 22.72 95.32 -47.82
C VAL A 482 22.23 96.67 -47.22
N ILE A 483 22.76 97.74 -47.80
CA ILE A 483 22.84 99.17 -47.48
C ILE A 483 21.49 99.93 -47.52
N THR A 484 21.42 100.99 -46.70
CA THR A 484 20.28 101.87 -46.32
C THR A 484 19.53 102.60 -47.47
N THR A 485 18.20 102.84 -47.43
CA THR A 485 17.53 104.00 -46.78
C THR A 485 15.97 104.01 -46.84
N GLY A 486 15.30 104.31 -45.72
CA GLY A 486 14.08 105.16 -45.61
C GLY A 486 12.66 104.57 -45.77
N SER A 487 11.90 104.55 -44.65
CA SER A 487 10.46 104.27 -44.52
C SER A 487 9.57 105.28 -45.25
N GLY A 488 8.85 104.82 -46.28
CA GLY A 488 7.85 105.59 -47.01
C GLY A 488 7.31 104.78 -48.18
N THR A 489 6.04 104.99 -48.54
CA THR A 489 5.42 104.41 -49.75
C THR A 489 6.38 104.55 -50.93
N LYS A 490 6.76 103.42 -51.55
CA LYS A 490 7.60 103.42 -52.74
C LYS A 490 6.72 103.22 -53.98
N THR A 491 6.97 104.05 -54.98
CA THR A 491 6.38 103.93 -56.31
C THR A 491 7.35 103.19 -57.21
N PHE A 492 6.84 102.28 -58.05
CA PHE A 492 7.61 101.61 -59.07
C PHE A 492 6.82 101.49 -60.37
N TYR A 493 7.56 101.39 -61.47
CA TYR A 493 7.05 101.19 -62.83
C TYR A 493 7.67 99.91 -63.37
N VAL A 494 6.96 99.21 -64.24
CA VAL A 494 7.53 98.12 -65.04
C VAL A 494 7.67 98.56 -66.48
N SER A 495 8.75 98.17 -67.13
CA SER A 495 9.04 98.43 -68.54
C SER A 495 8.48 97.33 -69.45
N THR A 496 8.28 96.12 -68.92
CA THR A 496 7.71 94.97 -69.64
C THR A 496 6.44 94.45 -68.96
N ALA A 497 5.43 94.07 -69.75
CA ALA A 497 4.22 93.42 -69.24
C ALA A 497 4.56 92.02 -68.71
N GLY A 498 4.05 91.65 -67.53
CA GLY A 498 4.26 90.30 -66.98
C GLY A 498 4.41 90.26 -65.47
N ARG A 499 5.56 89.79 -65.00
CA ARG A 499 5.86 89.48 -63.60
C ARG A 499 7.04 90.31 -63.10
N ALA A 500 6.99 90.70 -61.82
CA ALA A 500 8.13 91.27 -61.11
C ALA A 500 8.35 90.56 -59.78
N LEU A 501 9.61 90.35 -59.42
CA LEU A 501 10.02 89.95 -58.08
C LEU A 501 10.29 91.21 -57.26
N ILE A 502 9.63 91.33 -56.12
CA ILE A 502 9.79 92.41 -55.17
C ILE A 502 10.39 91.82 -53.90
N ARG A 503 11.58 92.26 -53.51
CA ARG A 503 12.28 91.79 -52.32
C ARG A 503 12.37 92.92 -51.30
N TYR A 504 11.79 92.68 -50.14
CA TYR A 504 11.88 93.50 -48.96
C TYR A 504 12.99 93.01 -48.07
N THR A 505 13.73 93.97 -47.52
CA THR A 505 14.59 93.79 -46.36
C THR A 505 14.18 94.84 -45.35
N ILE A 506 13.56 94.43 -44.25
CA ILE A 506 12.97 95.30 -43.23
C ILE A 506 13.75 95.11 -41.95
N ASN A 507 14.49 96.13 -41.53
CA ASN A 507 15.15 96.14 -40.23
C ASN A 507 14.19 96.68 -39.18
N LEU A 508 13.88 95.84 -38.19
CA LEU A 508 12.98 96.15 -37.11
C LEU A 508 13.78 96.26 -35.81
N HIS A 509 13.64 97.39 -35.11
CA HIS A 509 14.15 97.59 -33.76
C HIS A 509 13.06 97.37 -32.71
N GLY A 510 13.26 96.42 -31.80
CA GLY A 510 12.37 96.20 -30.66
C GLY A 510 12.83 96.96 -29.42
N THR A 511 12.00 97.87 -28.90
CA THR A 511 12.26 98.56 -27.62
C THR A 511 11.66 97.83 -26.41
N ASN A 512 10.64 96.97 -26.63
CA ASN A 512 9.99 96.13 -25.63
C ASN A 512 9.71 94.72 -26.18
N ASN A 513 9.57 93.73 -25.29
CA ASN A 513 9.11 92.39 -25.66
C ASN A 513 7.59 92.42 -25.93
N ALA A 514 7.19 92.50 -27.19
CA ALA A 514 5.79 92.56 -27.58
C ALA A 514 5.54 91.79 -28.89
N GLY A 515 4.37 91.16 -28.98
CA GLY A 515 3.86 90.66 -30.24
C GLY A 515 3.37 91.82 -31.10
N GLY A 516 3.77 91.82 -32.37
CA GLY A 516 3.30 92.75 -33.39
C GLY A 516 3.03 92.04 -34.70
N MET A 517 2.37 92.75 -35.62
CA MET A 517 1.99 92.19 -36.91
C MET A 517 2.64 93.00 -38.02
N LEU A 518 3.45 92.35 -38.85
CA LEU A 518 4.01 92.94 -40.05
C LEU A 518 3.04 92.73 -41.21
N ASN A 519 2.56 93.82 -41.77
CA ASN A 519 1.74 93.86 -42.97
C ASN A 519 2.53 94.46 -44.12
N VAL A 520 2.47 93.83 -45.30
CA VAL A 520 2.99 94.38 -46.56
C VAL A 520 1.80 94.70 -47.45
N TYR A 521 1.77 95.92 -47.98
CA TYR A 521 0.71 96.47 -48.79
C TYR A 521 1.19 96.68 -50.22
N LEU A 522 0.35 96.32 -51.18
CA LEU A 522 0.58 96.53 -52.60
C LEU A 522 -0.70 97.05 -53.25
N GLY A 523 -0.60 98.10 -54.06
CA GLY A 523 -1.75 98.69 -54.73
C GLY A 523 -1.37 99.55 -55.94
N THR A 524 -2.37 99.93 -56.73
CA THR A 524 -2.26 100.89 -57.84
C THR A 524 -2.58 102.33 -57.41
N ASN A 525 -2.91 102.54 -56.13
CA ASN A 525 -3.24 103.83 -55.56
C ASN A 525 -2.48 104.05 -54.23
N ALA A 526 -1.76 105.17 -54.11
CA ALA A 526 -0.96 105.51 -52.93
C ALA A 526 -1.79 105.64 -51.64
N GLY A 527 -3.07 106.02 -51.73
CA GLY A 527 -3.94 106.27 -50.57
C GLY A 527 -4.76 105.06 -50.08
N SER A 528 -4.80 103.97 -50.84
CA SER A 528 -5.60 102.77 -50.51
C SER A 528 -4.95 101.52 -51.10
N MET A 529 -4.05 100.91 -50.34
CA MET A 529 -3.40 99.64 -50.71
C MET A 529 -3.93 98.52 -49.83
N PRO A 530 -4.41 97.39 -50.39
CA PRO A 530 -4.74 96.21 -49.60
C PRO A 530 -3.48 95.56 -49.02
N SER A 531 -3.61 94.94 -47.83
CA SER A 531 -2.55 94.09 -47.26
C SER A 531 -2.49 92.80 -48.07
N VAL A 532 -1.31 92.49 -48.60
CA VAL A 532 -1.07 91.29 -49.42
C VAL A 532 -0.27 90.22 -48.69
N PHE A 533 0.31 90.58 -47.55
CA PHE A 533 0.97 89.66 -46.65
C PHE A 533 0.86 90.19 -45.24
N SER A 534 0.46 89.31 -44.32
CA SER A 534 0.51 89.57 -42.91
C SER A 534 1.23 88.41 -42.22
N SER A 535 2.15 88.74 -41.32
CA SER A 535 2.79 87.76 -40.45
C SER A 535 2.93 88.33 -39.06
N ASP A 536 2.54 87.52 -38.08
CA ASP A 536 2.87 87.80 -36.69
C ASP A 536 4.39 87.74 -36.49
N PHE A 537 4.90 88.65 -35.68
CA PHE A 537 6.31 88.76 -35.34
C PHE A 537 6.47 89.22 -33.89
N ASN A 538 7.42 88.64 -33.18
CA ASN A 538 7.77 89.11 -31.83
C ASN A 538 8.96 90.07 -31.89
N TYR A 539 8.74 91.26 -31.34
CA TYR A 539 9.82 92.19 -31.00
C TYR A 539 10.47 91.72 -29.71
N ASN A 540 11.79 91.63 -29.70
CA ASN A 540 12.56 91.40 -28.49
C ASN A 540 13.30 92.70 -28.14
N ALA A 541 13.23 93.14 -26.89
CA ALA A 541 13.88 94.36 -26.43
C ALA A 541 15.40 94.30 -26.68
N GLY A 542 15.94 95.31 -27.37
CA GLY A 542 17.37 95.45 -27.62
C GLY A 542 17.96 94.52 -28.69
N VAL A 543 17.13 93.76 -29.42
CA VAL A 543 17.58 92.90 -30.53
C VAL A 543 17.09 93.45 -31.85
N ASN A 544 18.01 93.93 -32.68
CA ASN A 544 17.72 94.31 -34.05
C ASN A 544 17.45 93.04 -34.86
N ARG A 545 16.36 93.02 -35.61
CA ARG A 545 16.03 91.88 -36.47
C ARG A 545 15.78 92.36 -37.90
N THR A 546 16.45 91.71 -38.84
CA THR A 546 16.22 91.92 -40.27
C THR A 546 15.24 90.87 -40.79
N VAL A 547 14.13 91.33 -41.35
CA VAL A 547 13.09 90.50 -41.97
C VAL A 547 13.20 90.66 -43.48
N TYR A 548 13.42 89.56 -44.19
CA TYR A 548 13.34 89.57 -45.65
C TYR A 548 12.01 89.00 -46.11
N ALA A 549 11.31 89.70 -47.01
CA ALA A 549 10.06 89.22 -47.61
C ALA A 549 10.12 89.37 -49.12
N SER A 550 10.00 88.27 -49.86
CA SER A 550 10.08 88.29 -51.32
C SER A 550 8.73 87.91 -51.93
N PHE A 551 8.26 88.70 -52.88
CA PHE A 551 6.95 88.59 -53.51
C PHE A 551 7.13 88.53 -55.02
N ILE A 552 6.57 87.52 -55.70
CA ILE A 552 6.38 87.62 -57.14
C ILE A 552 5.00 88.17 -57.40
N VAL A 553 4.92 89.32 -58.05
CA VAL A 553 3.67 89.94 -58.50
C VAL A 553 3.52 89.67 -59.99
N SER A 554 2.32 89.30 -60.41
CA SER A 554 2.01 88.98 -61.81
C SER A 554 0.88 89.87 -62.34
N GLY A 555 0.80 90.03 -63.66
CA GLY A 555 -0.22 90.86 -64.31
C GLY A 555 0.10 92.36 -64.29
N LEU A 556 1.39 92.72 -64.23
CA LEU A 556 1.84 94.11 -64.27
C LEU A 556 1.80 94.63 -65.72
N VAL A 557 1.35 95.88 -65.88
CA VAL A 557 1.22 96.57 -67.17
C VAL A 557 2.29 97.66 -67.27
N PRO A 558 2.95 97.84 -68.43
CA PRO A 558 3.95 98.89 -68.64
C PRO A 558 3.40 100.29 -68.35
N ASP A 559 4.28 101.16 -67.85
CA ASP A 559 4.01 102.59 -67.59
C ASP A 559 2.89 102.89 -66.58
N VAL A 560 2.39 101.89 -65.84
CA VAL A 560 1.46 102.07 -64.72
C VAL A 560 2.25 102.26 -63.42
N ALA A 561 1.86 103.27 -62.63
CA ALA A 561 2.42 103.48 -61.30
C ALA A 561 1.86 102.44 -60.31
N TYR A 562 2.74 101.58 -59.79
CA TYR A 562 2.42 100.67 -58.70
C TYR A 562 3.06 101.18 -57.42
N PHE A 563 2.37 100.93 -56.31
CA PHE A 563 2.79 101.41 -55.01
C PHE A 563 2.88 100.25 -54.05
N THR A 564 3.84 100.36 -53.15
CA THR A 564 4.02 99.36 -52.13
C THR A 564 4.55 99.97 -50.84
N ASN A 565 4.09 99.41 -49.74
CA ASN A 565 4.38 99.90 -48.41
C ASN A 565 4.40 98.72 -47.41
N PHE A 566 4.91 98.95 -46.22
CA PHE A 566 4.76 98.02 -45.11
C PHE A 566 4.28 98.79 -43.88
N SER A 567 3.59 98.10 -42.99
CA SER A 567 3.26 98.60 -41.66
C SER A 567 3.57 97.51 -40.65
N ALA A 568 4.12 97.91 -39.51
CA ALA A 568 4.18 97.05 -38.34
C ALA A 568 3.25 97.62 -37.27
N VAL A 569 2.28 96.82 -36.83
CA VAL A 569 1.32 97.21 -35.80
C VAL A 569 1.82 96.71 -34.43
N ASN A 570 1.58 97.53 -33.39
CA ASN A 570 1.88 97.26 -31.98
C ASN A 570 3.36 97.44 -31.56
N ALA A 571 4.15 98.12 -32.38
CA ALA A 571 5.47 98.60 -31.98
C ALA A 571 5.33 99.89 -31.16
N ALA A 572 6.32 100.18 -30.31
CA ALA A 572 6.79 101.56 -30.16
C ALA A 572 7.88 101.71 -31.22
N PRO A 573 7.53 101.86 -32.52
CA PRO A 573 8.53 101.88 -33.57
C PRO A 573 9.37 103.13 -33.33
N ASP A 574 10.68 102.95 -33.22
CA ASP A 574 11.59 104.07 -33.42
C ASP A 574 11.58 104.36 -34.92
N THR A 575 10.61 105.19 -35.35
CA THR A 575 10.42 105.57 -36.75
C THR A 575 11.61 106.33 -37.33
N SER A 576 12.63 106.65 -36.51
CA SER A 576 13.88 107.27 -36.95
C SER A 576 14.95 106.28 -37.43
N ALA A 577 14.81 104.97 -37.15
CA ALA A 577 15.84 103.96 -37.42
C ALA A 577 15.41 102.75 -38.27
N ASP A 578 14.11 102.55 -38.54
CA ASP A 578 13.64 101.43 -39.34
C ASP A 578 14.02 101.61 -40.84
N VAL A 579 14.89 100.72 -41.34
CA VAL A 579 15.41 100.76 -42.72
C VAL A 579 14.76 99.65 -43.54
N THR A 580 14.07 100.04 -44.61
CA THR A 580 13.49 99.11 -45.57
C THR A 580 14.14 99.26 -46.94
N ILE A 581 14.68 98.16 -47.46
CA ILE A 581 15.16 98.05 -48.84
C ILE A 581 14.10 97.32 -49.64
N ILE A 582 13.75 97.86 -50.80
CA ILE A 582 12.82 97.24 -51.74
C ILE A 582 13.56 97.09 -53.07
N GLU A 583 13.91 95.86 -53.42
CA GLU A 583 14.50 95.53 -54.72
C GLU A 583 13.42 95.00 -55.64
N ILE A 584 13.32 95.56 -56.84
CA ILE A 584 12.34 95.16 -57.84
C ILE A 584 13.09 94.64 -59.06
N THR A 585 12.78 93.42 -59.46
CA THR A 585 13.39 92.76 -60.62
C THR A 585 12.28 92.33 -61.56
N GLU A 586 12.24 92.90 -62.75
CA GLU A 586 11.33 92.43 -63.80
C GLU A 586 11.74 91.01 -64.21
N LEU A 587 10.78 90.09 -64.19
CA LEU A 587 10.99 88.68 -64.53
C LEU A 587 10.53 88.35 -65.95
N GLY A 588 9.98 89.31 -66.69
CA GLY A 588 9.34 89.09 -67.98
C GLY A 588 7.94 88.47 -67.85
N ALA A 589 7.38 88.03 -68.98
CA ALA A 589 6.05 87.40 -69.06
C ALA A 589 5.94 86.10 -68.25
#